data_AF-A0A1C6D9L9-F1
#
_entry.id   AF-A0A1C6D9L9-F1
#
_cell.length_a   1.000
_cell.length_b   1.000
_cell.length_c   1.000
_cell.angle_alpha   90.00
_cell.angle_beta   90.00
_cell.angle_gamma   90.00
#
_symmetry.space_group_name_H-M   'P 1'
#
loop_
_entity.id
_entity.type
_entity.pdbx_description
1 polymer ?
#
loop_
_entity_poly.entity_id
_entity_poly.type
_entity_poly.pdbx_seq_one_letter_code
_entity_poly.pdbx_strand_id
1 'polypeptide(L)'
;MDVLNDKIILNTELNSVFYNFICQSENSKVIVICELDVYCYSCSKLVWKVEFREMVVEAFMAERNALKVICEDNSELCIDVSDEKYIV
;
A
#
# COMPACT_ATOMS: atom_id res chain seq x y z
N MET A 1 19.10 -22.56 13.48
CA MET A 1 18.68 -21.16 13.32
C MET A 1 17.64 -21.20 12.23
N ASP A 2 16.40 -21.44 12.65
CA ASP A 2 15.27 -21.54 11.73
C ASP A 2 14.94 -20.13 11.25
N VAL A 3 15.28 -19.85 9.99
CA VAL A 3 14.76 -18.69 9.25
C VAL A 3 13.32 -19.05 8.86
N LEU A 4 12.45 -19.15 9.87
CA LEU A 4 11.05 -19.51 9.71
C LEU A 4 10.28 -18.30 9.14
N ASN A 5 9.86 -18.42 7.89
CA ASN A 5 8.71 -17.72 7.28
C ASN A 5 8.81 -16.20 7.03
N ASP A 6 9.99 -15.65 6.78
CA ASP A 6 10.04 -14.34 6.10
C ASP A 6 9.56 -14.52 4.65
N LYS A 7 8.27 -14.24 4.41
CA LYS A 7 7.72 -14.17 3.04
C LYS A 7 8.37 -12.98 2.34
N ILE A 8 9.40 -13.25 1.56
CA ILE A 8 10.03 -12.25 0.70
C ILE A 8 9.03 -11.89 -0.40
N ILE A 9 8.65 -10.61 -0.47
CA ILE A 9 7.86 -10.06 -1.59
C ILE A 9 8.86 -9.52 -2.61
N LEU A 10 8.93 -10.16 -3.77
CA LEU A 10 9.67 -9.65 -4.92
C LEU A 10 8.69 -8.96 -5.84
N ASN A 11 8.83 -7.64 -6.00
CA ASN A 11 8.10 -6.90 -7.02
C ASN A 11 9.08 -6.23 -7.98
N THR A 12 9.17 -6.78 -9.20
CA THR A 12 9.99 -6.24 -10.29
C THR A 12 9.26 -5.17 -11.11
N GLU A 13 7.99 -4.90 -10.80
CA GLU A 13 7.08 -4.01 -11.55
C GLU A 13 6.71 -2.76 -10.75
N LEU A 14 7.55 -2.36 -9.77
CA LEU A 14 7.43 -1.03 -9.16
C LEU A 14 7.75 0.00 -10.24
N ASN A 15 6.71 0.71 -10.71
CA ASN A 15 6.82 1.69 -11.79
C ASN A 15 7.25 3.07 -11.27
N SER A 16 7.41 3.22 -9.95
CA SER A 16 7.70 4.47 -9.27
C SER A 16 8.68 4.24 -8.11
N VAL A 17 9.29 5.32 -7.62
CA VAL A 17 10.30 5.28 -6.56
C VAL A 17 9.65 4.84 -5.25
N PHE A 18 10.15 3.76 -4.67
CA PHE A 18 9.70 3.26 -3.38
C PHE A 18 10.06 4.24 -2.24
N TYR A 19 9.10 4.50 -1.35
CA TYR A 19 9.31 5.32 -0.15
C TYR A 19 9.18 4.52 1.14
N ASN A 20 8.05 3.86 1.34
CA ASN A 20 7.75 3.19 2.60
C ASN A 20 6.75 2.06 2.41
N PHE A 21 6.50 1.29 3.47
CA PHE A 21 5.42 0.31 3.52
C PHE A 21 4.72 0.30 4.87
N ILE A 22 3.48 -0.18 4.88
CA ILE A 22 2.67 -0.39 6.08
C ILE A 22 2.28 -1.87 6.12
N CYS A 23 2.55 -2.53 7.25
CA CYS A 23 2.12 -3.89 7.49
C CYS A 23 0.87 -3.93 8.38
N GLN A 24 -0.21 -4.51 7.88
CA GLN A 24 -1.38 -4.86 8.69
C GLN A 24 -1.32 -6.34 9.11
N SER A 25 -1.01 -6.57 10.38
CA SER A 25 -0.91 -7.93 10.95
C SER A 25 -2.25 -8.66 10.96
N GLU A 26 -3.36 -7.98 11.24
CA GLU A 26 -4.70 -8.60 11.35
C GLU A 26 -5.12 -9.30 10.04
N ASN A 27 -4.81 -8.70 8.88
CA ASN A 27 -5.23 -9.19 7.57
C ASN A 27 -4.07 -9.69 6.69
N SER A 28 -2.85 -9.77 7.24
CA SER A 28 -1.64 -10.15 6.51
C SER A 28 -1.44 -9.33 5.21
N LYS A 29 -1.81 -8.04 5.25
CA LYS A 29 -1.67 -7.11 4.12
C LYS A 29 -0.41 -6.27 4.26
N VAL A 30 0.26 -6.03 3.14
CA VAL A 30 1.40 -5.13 3.03
C VAL A 30 1.04 -4.06 2.01
N ILE A 31 0.99 -2.82 2.46
CA ILE A 31 0.75 -1.65 1.62
C ILE A 31 2.11 -1.07 1.28
N VAL A 32 2.44 -0.97 0.00
CA VAL A 32 3.70 -0.39 -0.48
C VAL A 32 3.39 0.99 -1.06
N ILE A 33 4.10 2.00 -0.57
CA ILE A 33 3.93 3.40 -0.91
C ILE A 33 5.12 3.82 -1.77
N CYS A 34 4.82 4.28 -2.97
CA CYS A 34 5.78 4.86 -3.91
C CYS A 34 5.39 6.30 -4.22
N GLU A 35 6.28 7.01 -4.92
CA GLU A 35 6.08 8.42 -5.30
C GLU A 35 4.77 8.68 -6.04
N LEU A 36 4.36 7.82 -6.96
CA LEU A 36 3.13 7.99 -7.75
C LEU A 36 2.16 6.82 -7.65
N ASP A 37 2.46 5.84 -6.81
CA ASP A 37 1.71 4.59 -6.77
C ASP A 37 1.58 4.08 -5.34
N VAL A 38 0.40 3.53 -5.02
CA VAL A 38 0.18 2.74 -3.81
C VAL A 38 -0.29 1.35 -4.21
N TYR A 39 0.39 0.34 -3.68
CA TYR A 39 0.10 -1.06 -3.94
C TYR A 39 -0.34 -1.74 -2.66
N CYS A 40 -1.25 -2.70 -2.76
CA CYS A 40 -1.62 -3.58 -1.65
C CYS A 40 -1.34 -5.03 -2.01
N TYR A 41 -0.59 -5.71 -1.16
CA TYR A 41 -0.29 -7.12 -1.27
C TYR A 41 -0.97 -7.90 -0.15
N SER A 42 -1.46 -9.09 -0.47
CA SER A 42 -1.88 -10.10 0.51
C SER A 42 -1.23 -11.42 0.14
N CYS A 43 -0.55 -12.06 1.09
CA CYS A 43 0.15 -13.33 0.88
C CYS A 43 1.02 -13.37 -0.40
N SER A 44 1.81 -12.30 -0.64
CA SER A 44 2.68 -12.12 -1.82
C SER A 44 1.95 -11.94 -3.17
N LYS A 45 0.63 -11.75 -3.18
CA LYS A 45 -0.15 -11.41 -4.38
C LYS A 45 -0.57 -9.95 -4.34
N LEU A 46 -0.43 -9.25 -5.46
CA LEU A 46 -1.00 -7.92 -5.64
C LEU A 46 -2.53 -8.04 -5.60
N VAL A 47 -3.16 -7.31 -4.67
CA VAL A 47 -4.62 -7.23 -4.53
C VAL A 47 -5.14 -6.07 -5.36
N TRP A 48 -4.54 -4.90 -5.20
CA TRP A 48 -4.89 -3.70 -5.94
C TRP A 48 -3.71 -2.73 -6.04
N LYS A 49 -3.81 -1.81 -6.98
CA LYS A 49 -2.90 -0.68 -7.20
C LYS A 49 -3.75 0.58 -7.41
N VAL A 50 -3.29 1.69 -6.86
CA VAL A 50 -3.80 3.04 -7.16
C VAL A 50 -2.65 3.88 -7.69
N GLU A 51 -2.89 4.55 -8.81
CA GLU A 51 -1.95 5.49 -9.42
C GLU A 51 -2.40 6.91 -9.07
N PHE A 52 -1.44 7.76 -8.73
CA PHE A 52 -1.66 9.15 -8.39
C PHE A 52 -1.04 10.03 -9.46
N ARG A 53 -1.72 11.12 -9.77
CA ARG A 53 -1.20 12.12 -10.71
C ARG A 53 -0.09 12.96 -10.07
N GLU A 54 -0.25 13.27 -8.80
CA GLU A 54 0.67 14.07 -8.00
C GLU A 54 1.41 13.18 -6.99
N MET A 55 2.56 13.63 -6.52
CA MET A 55 3.40 12.83 -5.63
C MET A 55 2.70 12.54 -4.30
N VAL A 56 2.77 11.29 -3.84
CA VAL A 56 2.33 10.89 -2.50
C VAL A 56 3.32 11.43 -1.47
N VAL A 57 2.87 12.35 -0.62
CA VAL A 57 3.68 12.97 0.43
C VAL A 57 3.52 12.22 1.74
N GLU A 58 2.29 11.78 2.05
CA GLU A 58 1.99 11.08 3.29
C GLU A 58 0.97 9.97 3.05
N ALA A 59 1.17 8.82 3.71
CA ALA A 59 0.18 7.76 3.74
C ALA A 59 0.20 7.05 5.09
N PHE A 60 -0.96 6.89 5.70
CA PHE A 60 -1.10 6.26 7.01
C PHE A 60 -2.48 5.62 7.19
N MET A 61 -2.57 4.67 8.12
CA MET A 61 -3.84 4.07 8.49
C MET A 61 -4.59 5.01 9.44
N ALA A 62 -5.69 5.60 8.98
CA ALA A 62 -6.54 6.47 9.79
C ALA A 62 -7.45 5.66 10.72
N GLU A 63 -7.94 4.51 10.24
CA GLU A 63 -8.73 3.55 11.01
C GLU A 63 -8.28 2.12 10.70
N ARG A 64 -8.94 1.12 11.30
CA ARG A 64 -8.59 -0.30 11.21
C ARG A 64 -8.39 -0.78 9.77
N ASN A 65 -9.18 -0.26 8.82
CA ASN A 65 -9.10 -0.62 7.40
C ASN A 65 -9.17 0.60 6.46
N ALA A 66 -8.82 1.80 6.92
CA ALA A 66 -8.84 2.99 6.06
C ALA A 66 -7.42 3.54 5.90
N LEU A 67 -6.87 3.39 4.69
CA LEU A 67 -5.62 4.04 4.32
C LEU A 67 -5.94 5.45 3.83
N LYS A 68 -5.40 6.46 4.51
CA LYS A 68 -5.44 7.84 4.05
C LYS A 68 -4.14 8.15 3.30
N VAL A 69 -4.26 8.75 2.13
CA VAL A 69 -3.15 9.19 1.27
C VAL A 69 -3.30 10.68 1.01
N ILE A 70 -2.22 11.43 1.18
CA ILE A 70 -2.14 12.88 0.95
C ILE A 70 -1.08 13.13 -0.11
N CYS A 71 -1.46 13.84 -1.18
CA CYS A 71 -0.56 14.18 -2.27
C CYS A 71 -0.01 15.61 -2.13
N GLU A 72 0.99 15.95 -2.94
CA GLU A 72 1.68 17.25 -2.94
C GLU A 72 0.73 18.44 -3.18
N ASP A 73 -0.33 18.25 -3.97
CA ASP A 73 -1.36 19.26 -4.22
C ASP A 73 -2.36 19.42 -3.05
N ASN A 74 -2.14 18.72 -1.94
CA ASN A 74 -3.03 18.57 -0.80
C ASN A 74 -4.34 17.84 -1.10
N SER A 75 -4.44 17.13 -2.24
CA SER A 75 -5.54 16.20 -2.45
C SER A 75 -5.42 15.03 -1.48
N GLU A 76 -6.57 14.59 -0.97
CA GLU A 76 -6.68 13.48 -0.04
C GLU A 76 -7.50 12.36 -0.67
N LEU A 77 -7.04 11.12 -0.49
CA LEU A 77 -7.75 9.93 -0.88
C LEU A 77 -7.85 8.98 0.32
N CYS A 78 -9.06 8.51 0.61
CA CYS A 78 -9.31 7.47 1.60
C CYS A 78 -9.61 6.16 0.89
N ILE A 79 -8.81 5.14 1.15
CA ILE A 79 -8.89 3.83 0.53
C ILE A 79 -9.32 2.81 1.59
N ASP A 80 -10.44 2.13 1.36
CA ASP A 80 -10.82 0.98 2.16
C ASP A 80 -9.93 -0.22 1.81
N VAL A 81 -9.22 -0.74 2.80
CA VAL A 81 -8.32 -1.88 2.68
C VAL A 81 -8.92 -3.15 3.28
N SER A 82 -10.20 -3.16 3.65
CA SER A 82 -10.88 -4.33 4.26
C SER A 82 -11.02 -5.49 3.28
N ASP A 83 -11.33 -5.26 2.00
CA ASP A 83 -11.61 -6.32 1.02
C ASP A 83 -10.97 -6.05 -0.36
N GLU A 84 -10.96 -7.07 -1.25
CA GLU A 84 -10.34 -7.05 -2.59
C GLU A 84 -10.91 -6.00 -3.57
N LYS A 85 -11.79 -5.11 -3.10
CA LYS A 85 -12.46 -4.11 -3.91
C LYS A 85 -12.15 -2.71 -3.43
N TYR A 86 -11.36 -2.04 -4.25
CA TYR A 86 -11.28 -0.59 -4.32
C TYR A 86 -12.65 -0.03 -4.73
N ILE A 87 -13.25 0.81 -3.89
CA ILE A 87 -14.44 1.61 -4.24
C ILE A 87 -13.96 3.06 -4.36
N VAL A 88 -14.17 3.64 -5.55
CA VAL A 88 -13.87 5.05 -5.89
C VAL A 88 -15.08 5.91 -5.62
#